data_AF-A0A522KZV4-F1
#
_entry.id   AF-A0A522KZV4-F1
#
_cell.length_a   1.000
_cell.length_b   1.000
_cell.length_c   1.000
_cell.angle_alpha   90.00
_cell.angle_beta   90.00
_cell.angle_gamma   90.00
#
_symmetry.space_group_name_H-M   'P 1'
#
loop_
_entity.id
_entity.type
_entity.pdbx_description
1 polymer ?
#
loop_
_entity_poly.entity_id
_entity_poly.type
_entity_poly.pdbx_seq_one_letter_code
_entity_poly.pdbx_strand_id
1 'polypeptide(L)'
;SDLIHAETIVGAVVQSSNEMVAPGVVRHAGGSRHGMILGRPAGGSDGMLDAFAALLASAGYTTRISDDIRAEIWTKTLLAASAGPVAALTGADLGRLTEDAESFALLTELMQEGVAIGRAFGLVIDEDIEARLDFFCGKAVRPSMLQDVEAGRALEVENGIFAIVRIATTLGIDAPRTHAVAALMRIKIAMAKKPA
;
A
#
# COMPACT_ATOMS: atom_id res chain seq x y z
N SER A 1 -25.95 -5.50 1.80
CA SER A 1 -25.12 -6.13 2.85
C SER A 1 -25.17 -5.16 3.99
N ASP A 2 -26.15 -5.34 4.87
CA ASP A 2 -26.68 -4.27 5.73
C ASP A 2 -26.16 -4.40 7.17
N LEU A 3 -25.01 -5.07 7.34
CA LEU A 3 -24.48 -5.42 8.67
C LEU A 3 -23.57 -4.34 9.27
N ILE A 4 -23.10 -3.38 8.47
CA ILE A 4 -22.23 -2.29 8.94
C ILE A 4 -22.70 -0.99 8.29
N HIS A 5 -23.20 -0.06 9.11
CA HIS A 5 -23.58 1.28 8.68
C HIS A 5 -22.33 2.10 8.36
N ALA A 6 -22.34 2.87 7.28
CA ALA A 6 -21.17 3.66 6.86
C ALA A 6 -20.65 4.60 7.97
N GLU A 7 -21.55 5.11 8.81
CA GLU A 7 -21.27 5.99 9.95
C GLU A 7 -20.45 5.29 11.06
N THR A 8 -20.50 3.96 11.16
CA THR A 8 -19.73 3.21 12.16
C THR A 8 -18.36 2.78 11.65
N ILE A 9 -18.05 3.02 10.36
CA ILE A 9 -16.77 2.64 9.77
C ILE A 9 -15.68 3.63 10.22
N VAL A 10 -14.57 3.08 10.69
CA VAL A 10 -13.31 3.80 10.91
C VAL A 10 -12.28 3.20 9.98
N GLY A 11 -11.73 4.04 9.10
CA GLY A 11 -10.55 3.67 8.31
C GLY A 11 -9.30 3.75 9.17
N ALA A 12 -8.34 2.86 8.91
CA ALA A 12 -7.08 2.84 9.64
C ALA A 12 -5.90 2.58 8.70
N VAL A 13 -4.86 3.39 8.85
CA VAL A 13 -3.54 3.14 8.26
C VAL A 13 -2.60 2.75 9.38
N VAL A 14 -2.23 1.46 9.40
CA VAL A 14 -1.30 0.90 10.38
C VAL A 14 0.13 1.03 9.87
N GLN A 15 0.99 1.64 10.67
CA GLN A 15 2.43 1.76 10.42
C GLN A 15 3.17 0.91 11.46
N SER A 16 3.30 -0.38 11.15
CA SER A 16 4.00 -1.34 12.00
C SER A 16 4.58 -2.46 11.16
N SER A 17 5.84 -2.81 11.42
CA SER A 17 6.56 -3.86 10.71
C SER A 17 6.49 -5.14 11.53
N ASN A 18 5.53 -6.01 11.19
CA ASN A 18 5.30 -7.28 11.88
C ASN A 18 5.54 -8.46 10.94
N GLU A 19 6.12 -9.51 11.48
CA GLU A 19 6.34 -10.78 10.80
C GLU A 19 5.86 -11.92 11.70
N MET A 20 5.04 -12.83 11.18
CA MET A 20 4.71 -14.06 11.88
C MET A 20 5.83 -15.07 11.64
N VAL A 21 6.62 -15.36 12.67
CA VAL A 21 7.80 -16.23 12.58
C VAL A 21 7.48 -17.69 12.90
N ALA A 22 6.38 -17.92 13.63
CA ALA A 22 5.77 -19.22 13.89
C ALA A 22 4.29 -19.02 14.25
N PRO A 23 3.43 -20.06 14.22
CA PRO A 23 2.05 -19.95 14.67
C PRO A 23 1.94 -19.35 16.08
N GLY A 24 1.26 -18.21 16.20
CA GLY A 24 1.10 -17.48 17.47
C GLY A 24 2.32 -16.67 17.93
N VAL A 25 3.42 -16.62 17.15
CA VAL A 25 4.63 -15.87 17.49
C VAL A 25 4.87 -14.78 16.45
N VAL A 26 4.76 -13.52 16.88
CA VAL A 26 4.98 -12.33 16.04
C VAL A 26 6.26 -11.64 16.46
N ARG A 27 7.12 -11.36 15.47
CA ARG A 27 8.27 -10.48 15.62
C ARG A 27 7.88 -9.08 15.17
N HIS A 28 8.01 -8.11 16.06
CA HIS A 28 7.93 -6.69 15.69
C HIS A 28 9.32 -6.17 15.33
N ALA A 29 9.55 -5.87 14.05
CA ALA A 29 10.83 -5.39 13.53
C ALA A 29 10.96 -3.85 13.55
N GLY A 30 9.88 -3.12 13.90
CA GLY A 30 9.79 -1.66 13.83
C GLY A 30 10.34 -0.89 15.03
N GLY A 31 10.87 -1.57 16.06
CA GLY A 31 11.28 -0.94 17.32
C GLY A 31 10.07 -0.39 18.09
N SER A 32 10.13 0.88 18.53
CA SER A 32 9.03 1.56 19.24
C SER A 32 8.00 2.25 18.32
N ARG A 33 8.16 2.15 16.99
CA ARG A 33 7.24 2.80 16.03
C ARG A 33 5.96 1.98 15.87
N HIS A 34 4.89 2.45 16.50
CA HIS A 34 3.54 1.92 16.36
C HIS A 34 2.62 3.06 15.92
N GLY A 35 2.67 3.42 14.64
CA GLY A 35 1.85 4.49 14.10
C GLY A 35 0.46 3.98 13.71
N MET A 36 -0.57 4.74 14.07
CA MET A 36 -1.94 4.49 13.60
C MET A 36 -2.55 5.81 13.15
N ILE A 37 -2.98 5.87 11.89
CA ILE A 37 -3.76 7.01 11.38
C ILE A 37 -5.19 6.52 11.26
N LEU A 38 -6.11 7.21 11.90
CA LEU A 38 -7.53 6.87 11.92
C LEU A 38 -8.33 7.96 11.21
N GLY A 39 -9.51 7.62 10.70
CA GLY A 39 -10.45 8.64 10.24
C GLY A 39 -11.73 8.05 9.70
N ARG A 40 -12.72 8.91 9.47
CA ARG A 40 -13.99 8.53 8.87
C ARG A 40 -13.87 8.51 7.35
N PRO A 41 -14.42 7.50 6.64
CA PRO A 41 -14.41 7.49 5.17
C PRO A 41 -15.13 8.69 4.54
N ALA A 42 -16.14 9.22 5.21
CA ALA A 42 -16.88 10.42 4.80
C ALA A 42 -16.22 11.73 5.26
N GLY A 43 -15.08 11.66 5.96
CA GLY A 43 -14.45 12.80 6.64
C GLY A 43 -15.10 13.14 7.98
N GLY A 44 -14.46 14.05 8.72
CA GLY A 44 -14.88 14.50 10.03
C GLY A 44 -14.44 13.61 11.20
N SER A 45 -14.64 14.11 12.41
CA SER A 45 -14.44 13.38 13.67
C SER A 45 -15.70 13.43 14.52
N ASP A 46 -15.85 12.44 15.39
CA ASP A 46 -16.88 12.37 16.42
C ASP A 46 -16.30 11.82 17.72
N GLY A 47 -17.07 11.92 18.81
CA GLY A 47 -16.61 11.48 20.13
C GLY A 47 -16.27 9.99 20.21
N MET A 48 -16.81 9.14 19.33
CA MET A 48 -16.44 7.72 19.29
C MET A 48 -15.03 7.56 18.69
N LEU A 49 -14.74 8.26 17.58
CA LEU A 49 -13.43 8.22 16.95
C LEU A 49 -12.34 8.78 17.88
N ASP A 50 -12.62 9.89 18.56
CA ASP A 50 -11.71 10.48 19.54
C ASP A 50 -11.44 9.53 20.72
N ALA A 51 -12.49 8.89 21.26
CA ALA A 51 -12.36 7.92 22.34
C ALA A 51 -11.56 6.68 21.89
N PHE A 52 -11.77 6.21 20.67
CA PHE A 52 -11.02 5.09 20.12
C PHE A 52 -9.54 5.44 19.91
N ALA A 53 -9.24 6.63 19.40
CA ALA A 53 -7.88 7.11 19.26
C ALA A 53 -7.17 7.22 20.62
N ALA A 54 -7.86 7.73 21.65
CA ALA A 54 -7.33 7.82 23.00
C ALA A 54 -7.06 6.43 23.62
N LEU A 55 -7.94 5.46 23.37
CA LEU A 55 -7.73 4.08 23.81
C LEU A 55 -6.45 3.49 23.20
N LEU A 56 -6.24 3.67 21.90
CA LEU A 56 -5.04 3.18 21.21
C LEU A 56 -3.77 3.88 21.69
N ALA A 57 -3.84 5.19 21.93
CA ALA A 57 -2.74 5.95 22.52
C ALA A 57 -2.36 5.43 23.92
N SER A 58 -3.36 5.11 24.77
CA SER A 58 -3.12 4.51 26.09
C SER A 58 -2.44 3.13 26.02
N ALA A 59 -2.60 2.42 24.90
CA ALA A 59 -1.93 1.16 24.62
C ALA A 59 -0.53 1.32 23.99
N GLY A 60 -0.03 2.56 23.84
CA GLY A 60 1.32 2.86 23.34
C GLY A 60 1.41 3.13 21.83
N TYR A 61 0.29 3.26 21.12
CA TYR A 61 0.31 3.66 19.71
C TYR A 61 0.45 5.18 19.56
N THR A 62 1.34 5.60 18.66
CA THR A 62 1.33 6.98 18.15
C THR A 62 0.14 7.13 17.22
N THR A 63 -0.95 7.67 17.73
CA THR A 63 -2.23 7.75 17.02
C THR A 63 -2.53 9.18 16.58
N ARG A 64 -2.98 9.36 15.34
CA ARG A 64 -3.55 10.64 14.87
C ARG A 64 -4.84 10.41 14.11
N ILE A 65 -5.72 11.41 14.13
CA ILE A 65 -6.93 11.44 13.32
C ILE A 65 -6.61 12.23 12.03
N SER A 66 -7.00 11.69 10.88
CA SER A 66 -6.90 12.31 9.57
C SER A 66 -8.26 12.78 9.12
N ASP A 67 -8.31 13.97 8.52
CA ASP A 67 -9.50 14.55 7.93
C ASP A 67 -9.88 13.87 6.61
N ASP A 68 -8.93 13.19 5.95
CA ASP A 68 -9.17 12.39 4.75
C ASP A 68 -8.42 11.05 4.83
N ILE A 69 -8.98 10.10 5.57
CA ILE A 69 -8.43 8.75 5.70
C ILE A 69 -8.32 8.01 4.37
N ARG A 70 -9.11 8.38 3.35
CA ARG A 70 -9.04 7.74 2.04
C ARG A 70 -7.77 8.14 1.31
N ALA A 71 -7.38 9.41 1.40
CA ALA A 71 -6.10 9.88 0.90
C ALA A 71 -4.93 9.18 1.60
N GLU A 72 -4.98 9.01 2.93
CA GLU A 72 -3.94 8.28 3.68
C GLU A 72 -3.80 6.82 3.22
N ILE A 73 -4.93 6.13 3.06
CA ILE A 73 -4.97 4.75 2.55
C ILE A 73 -4.41 4.70 1.13
N TRP A 74 -4.83 5.62 0.26
CA TRP A 74 -4.35 5.70 -1.11
C TRP A 74 -2.84 5.92 -1.17
N THR A 75 -2.33 6.91 -0.44
CA THR A 75 -0.91 7.27 -0.40
C THR A 75 -0.03 6.13 0.12
N LYS A 76 -0.51 5.37 1.11
CA LYS A 76 0.19 4.15 1.55
C LYS A 76 0.15 3.06 0.48
N THR A 77 -1.02 2.80 -0.08
CA THR A 77 -1.22 1.76 -1.10
C THR A 77 -0.44 2.06 -2.37
N LEU A 78 -0.28 3.33 -2.75
CA LEU A 78 0.39 3.75 -3.97
C LEU A 78 1.81 3.20 -4.09
N LEU A 79 2.64 3.38 -3.06
CA LEU A 79 4.00 2.83 -3.05
C LEU A 79 3.99 1.30 -3.12
N ALA A 80 3.13 0.66 -2.32
CA ALA A 80 3.05 -0.81 -2.28
C ALA A 80 2.58 -1.40 -3.62
N ALA A 81 1.61 -0.77 -4.27
CA ALA A 81 1.04 -1.18 -5.55
C ALA A 81 1.95 -0.85 -6.74
N SER A 82 2.84 0.12 -6.62
CA SER A 82 3.84 0.43 -7.65
C SER A 82 5.06 -0.48 -7.51
N ALA A 83 5.69 -0.52 -6.33
CA ALA A 83 6.97 -1.19 -6.16
C ALA A 83 6.85 -2.68 -5.82
N GLY A 84 5.79 -3.09 -5.12
CA GLY A 84 5.56 -4.50 -4.76
C GLY A 84 5.47 -5.44 -5.97
N PRO A 85 4.64 -5.13 -6.98
CA PRO A 85 4.58 -5.93 -8.22
C PRO A 85 5.89 -6.00 -8.99
N VAL A 86 6.63 -4.89 -9.11
CA VAL A 86 7.92 -4.87 -9.80
C VAL A 86 8.95 -5.73 -9.05
N ALA A 87 9.01 -5.62 -7.72
CA ALA A 87 9.83 -6.48 -6.89
C ALA A 87 9.44 -7.96 -7.03
N ALA A 88 8.15 -8.28 -7.03
CA ALA A 88 7.66 -9.64 -7.21
C ALA A 88 8.02 -10.22 -8.59
N LEU A 89 7.99 -9.42 -9.66
CA LEU A 89 8.33 -9.83 -11.01
C LEU A 89 9.84 -10.06 -11.19
N THR A 90 10.67 -9.21 -10.59
CA THR A 90 12.13 -9.20 -10.79
C THR A 90 12.91 -10.01 -9.75
N GLY A 91 12.35 -10.18 -8.56
CA GLY A 91 13.06 -10.71 -7.39
C GLY A 91 13.98 -9.70 -6.70
N ALA A 92 13.97 -8.43 -7.12
CA ALA A 92 14.82 -7.38 -6.57
C ALA A 92 14.14 -6.65 -5.38
N ASP A 93 14.95 -6.25 -4.39
CA ASP A 93 14.49 -5.37 -3.31
C ASP A 93 14.39 -3.90 -3.75
N LEU A 94 13.81 -3.04 -2.91
CA LEU A 94 13.61 -1.63 -3.28
C LEU A 94 14.92 -0.87 -3.48
N GLY A 95 15.98 -1.21 -2.74
CA GLY A 95 17.28 -0.58 -2.92
C GLY A 95 17.83 -0.84 -4.31
N ARG A 96 17.80 -2.11 -4.74
CA ARG A 96 18.24 -2.47 -6.08
C ARG A 96 17.39 -1.85 -7.18
N LEU A 97 16.07 -1.81 -7.00
CA LEU A 97 15.16 -1.21 -7.98
C LEU A 97 15.32 0.32 -8.09
N THR A 98 15.72 1.00 -7.02
CA THR A 98 15.89 2.46 -7.01
C THR A 98 17.30 2.91 -7.40
N GLU A 99 18.30 2.02 -7.35
CA GLU A 99 19.64 2.26 -7.90
C GLU A 99 19.70 2.19 -9.43
N ASP A 100 18.85 1.38 -10.05
CA ASP A 100 18.77 1.24 -11.50
C ASP A 100 17.91 2.37 -12.10
N ALA A 101 18.49 3.17 -12.99
CA ALA A 101 17.83 4.37 -13.52
C ALA A 101 16.52 4.06 -14.28
N GLU A 102 16.49 2.96 -15.04
CA GLU A 102 15.30 2.55 -15.81
C GLU A 102 14.18 2.05 -14.88
N SER A 103 14.54 1.26 -13.87
CA SER A 103 13.61 0.79 -12.84
C SER A 103 13.07 1.95 -11.99
N PHE A 104 13.93 2.91 -11.62
CA PHE A 104 13.52 4.14 -10.91
C PHE A 104 12.53 4.96 -11.75
N ALA A 105 12.79 5.13 -13.05
CA ALA A 105 11.88 5.82 -13.96
C ALA A 105 10.53 5.10 -14.05
N LEU A 106 10.52 3.78 -14.20
CA LEU A 106 9.28 2.99 -14.21
C LEU A 106 8.48 3.14 -12.91
N LEU A 107 9.14 3.06 -11.76
CA LEU A 107 8.49 3.25 -10.46
C LEU A 107 7.91 4.66 -10.32
N THR A 108 8.63 5.67 -10.82
CA THR A 108 8.17 7.05 -10.85
C THR A 108 6.92 7.20 -11.72
N GLU A 109 6.92 6.65 -12.94
CA GLU A 109 5.77 6.68 -13.84
C GLU A 109 4.55 5.96 -13.24
N LEU A 110 4.74 4.79 -12.61
CA LEU A 110 3.67 4.07 -11.91
C LEU A 110 3.06 4.89 -10.78
N MET A 111 3.90 5.54 -9.96
CA MET A 111 3.42 6.39 -8.88
C MET A 111 2.73 7.64 -9.42
N GLN A 112 3.22 8.24 -10.51
CA GLN A 112 2.59 9.40 -11.15
C GLN A 112 1.20 9.05 -11.70
N GLU A 113 1.05 7.91 -12.39
CA GLU A 113 -0.25 7.41 -12.84
C GLU A 113 -1.20 7.21 -11.64
N GLY A 114 -0.73 6.59 -10.56
CA GLY A 114 -1.53 6.41 -9.36
C GLY A 114 -1.90 7.72 -8.63
N VAL A 115 -1.04 8.74 -8.66
CA VAL A 115 -1.39 10.09 -8.18
C VAL A 115 -2.47 10.71 -9.06
N ALA A 116 -2.34 10.62 -10.39
CA ALA A 116 -3.32 11.16 -11.32
C ALA A 116 -4.69 10.51 -11.14
N ILE A 117 -4.74 9.18 -11.01
CA ILE A 117 -5.98 8.43 -10.74
C ILE A 117 -6.58 8.85 -9.39
N GLY A 118 -5.77 8.94 -8.34
CA GLY A 118 -6.25 9.32 -7.01
C GLY A 118 -6.80 10.74 -6.97
N ARG A 119 -6.16 11.70 -7.66
CA ARG A 119 -6.67 13.07 -7.81
C ARG A 119 -7.98 13.11 -8.59
N ALA A 120 -8.10 12.34 -9.68
CA ALA A 120 -9.35 12.21 -10.43
C ALA A 120 -10.47 11.55 -9.59
N PHE A 121 -10.11 10.70 -8.62
CA PHE A 121 -11.02 10.12 -7.65
C PHE A 121 -11.44 11.09 -6.52
N GLY A 122 -10.92 12.32 -6.52
CA GLY A 122 -11.24 13.37 -5.55
C GLY A 122 -10.38 13.35 -4.28
N LEU A 123 -9.21 12.68 -4.31
CA LEU A 123 -8.28 12.65 -3.19
C LEU A 123 -7.24 13.78 -3.30
N VAL A 124 -6.91 14.38 -2.16
CA VAL A 124 -5.79 15.31 -2.06
C VAL A 124 -4.51 14.51 -1.80
N ILE A 125 -3.67 14.40 -2.82
CA ILE A 125 -2.40 13.67 -2.74
C ILE A 125 -1.27 14.65 -2.99
N ASP A 126 -0.54 14.94 -1.91
CA ASP A 126 0.68 15.72 -1.88
C ASP A 126 1.84 14.78 -1.55
N GLU A 127 2.48 14.27 -2.61
CA GLU A 127 3.53 13.26 -2.51
C GLU A 127 4.70 13.67 -3.39
N ASP A 128 5.88 13.79 -2.79
CA ASP A 128 7.14 13.92 -3.51
C ASP A 128 7.61 12.50 -3.91
N ILE A 129 7.19 12.07 -5.10
CA ILE A 129 7.43 10.72 -5.61
C ILE A 129 8.93 10.41 -5.67
N GLU A 130 9.72 11.35 -6.18
CA GLU A 130 11.17 11.15 -6.36
C GLU A 130 11.86 11.05 -5.00
N ALA A 131 11.58 11.96 -4.07
CA ALA A 131 12.15 11.89 -2.73
C ALA A 131 11.72 10.61 -1.99
N ARG A 132 10.47 10.16 -2.19
CA ARG A 132 9.97 8.92 -1.58
C ARG A 132 10.65 7.68 -2.14
N LEU A 133 10.95 7.64 -3.43
CA LEU A 133 11.69 6.52 -4.04
C LEU A 133 13.18 6.58 -3.68
N ASP A 134 13.80 7.75 -3.73
CA ASP A 134 15.20 7.97 -3.37
C ASP A 134 15.50 7.58 -1.92
N PHE A 135 14.50 7.73 -1.02
CA PHE A 135 14.61 7.22 0.35
C PHE A 135 15.00 5.73 0.40
N PHE A 136 14.66 4.90 -0.59
CA PHE A 136 15.00 3.48 -0.59
C PHE A 136 16.34 3.15 -1.24
N CYS A 137 16.99 4.11 -1.91
CA CYS A 137 18.25 3.89 -2.62
C CYS A 137 19.33 3.32 -1.68
N GLY A 138 19.96 2.22 -2.09
CA GLY A 138 20.97 1.51 -1.31
C GLY A 138 20.46 0.81 -0.03
N LYS A 139 19.15 0.80 0.22
CA LYS A 139 18.56 0.14 1.40
C LYS A 139 17.96 -1.21 1.00
N ALA A 140 18.42 -2.28 1.66
CA ALA A 140 17.90 -3.63 1.49
C ALA A 140 16.49 -3.80 2.09
N VAL A 141 15.51 -3.10 1.51
CA VAL A 141 14.11 -3.09 1.94
C VAL A 141 13.31 -4.00 1.02
N ARG A 142 12.87 -5.15 1.57
CA ARG A 142 12.06 -6.14 0.85
C ARG A 142 10.57 -5.86 1.03
N PRO A 143 9.81 -5.52 -0.04
CA PRO A 143 8.36 -5.38 0.05
C PRO A 143 7.69 -6.69 0.47
N SER A 144 6.54 -6.62 1.14
CA SER A 144 5.79 -7.81 1.58
C SER A 144 5.48 -8.78 0.43
N MET A 145 5.11 -8.25 -0.74
CA MET A 145 4.81 -9.06 -1.92
C MET A 145 6.03 -9.86 -2.43
N LEU A 146 7.24 -9.32 -2.30
CA LEU A 146 8.47 -10.07 -2.61
C LEU A 146 8.67 -11.20 -1.59
N GLN A 147 8.46 -10.93 -0.31
CA GLN A 147 8.54 -11.95 0.74
C GLN A 147 7.50 -13.06 0.54
N ASP A 148 6.31 -12.73 0.03
CA ASP A 148 5.28 -13.72 -0.32
C ASP A 148 5.70 -14.59 -1.50
N VAL A 149 6.35 -14.02 -2.53
CA VAL A 149 6.94 -14.80 -3.63
C VAL A 149 8.01 -15.76 -3.11
N GLU A 150 8.94 -15.27 -2.30
CA GLU A 150 10.04 -16.06 -1.73
C GLU A 150 9.52 -17.22 -0.86
N ALA A 151 8.43 -16.99 -0.14
CA ALA A 151 7.80 -17.98 0.73
C ALA A 151 6.75 -18.86 0.02
N GLY A 152 6.53 -18.69 -1.29
CA GLY A 152 5.52 -19.44 -2.04
C GLY A 152 4.08 -19.18 -1.58
N ARG A 153 3.80 -18.01 -0.99
CA ARG A 153 2.47 -17.60 -0.54
C ARG A 153 1.67 -16.95 -1.67
N ALA A 154 0.34 -16.93 -1.51
CA ALA A 154 -0.53 -16.19 -2.41
C ALA A 154 -0.24 -14.69 -2.34
N LEU A 155 -0.24 -14.02 -3.49
CA LEU A 155 0.07 -12.58 -3.59
C LEU A 155 -1.19 -11.73 -3.42
N GLU A 156 -1.14 -10.72 -2.55
CA GLU A 156 -2.21 -9.74 -2.36
C GLU A 156 -2.20 -8.63 -3.43
N VAL A 157 -2.61 -8.96 -4.65
CA VAL A 157 -2.68 -7.98 -5.76
C VAL A 157 -4.04 -7.33 -5.94
N GLU A 158 -5.11 -7.95 -5.42
CA GLU A 158 -6.51 -7.52 -5.63
C GLU A 158 -6.83 -6.15 -5.04
N ASN A 159 -6.25 -5.85 -3.87
CA ASN A 159 -6.40 -4.60 -3.15
C ASN A 159 -5.27 -3.59 -3.45
N GLY A 160 -4.31 -3.98 -4.30
CA GLY A 160 -3.20 -3.14 -4.75
C GLY A 160 -3.37 -2.74 -6.20
N ILE A 161 -2.44 -3.19 -7.06
CA ILE A 161 -2.38 -2.76 -8.46
C ILE A 161 -3.66 -3.08 -9.25
N PHE A 162 -4.37 -4.18 -8.95
CA PHE A 162 -5.63 -4.48 -9.65
C PHE A 162 -6.76 -3.55 -9.23
N ALA A 163 -6.79 -3.07 -7.98
CA ALA A 163 -7.73 -2.04 -7.57
C ALA A 163 -7.48 -0.73 -8.31
N ILE A 164 -6.21 -0.33 -8.43
CA ILE A 164 -5.83 0.90 -9.17
C ILE A 164 -6.25 0.78 -10.65
N VAL A 165 -6.00 -0.35 -11.31
CA VAL A 165 -6.46 -0.59 -12.70
C VAL A 165 -7.98 -0.48 -12.83
N ARG A 166 -8.75 -1.06 -11.89
CA ARG A 166 -10.22 -0.97 -11.92
C ARG A 166 -10.70 0.47 -11.78
N ILE A 167 -10.09 1.24 -10.89
CA ILE A 167 -10.43 2.65 -10.66
C ILE A 167 -10.07 3.50 -11.87
N ALA A 168 -8.87 3.34 -12.43
CA ALA A 168 -8.45 3.99 -13.67
C ALA A 168 -9.46 3.75 -14.80
N THR A 169 -9.80 2.47 -15.04
CA THR A 169 -10.79 2.07 -16.06
C THR A 169 -12.16 2.72 -15.80
N THR A 170 -12.61 2.73 -14.54
CA THR A 170 -13.93 3.29 -14.17
C THR A 170 -13.98 4.81 -14.39
N LEU A 171 -12.87 5.50 -14.15
CA LEU A 171 -12.75 6.95 -14.33
C LEU A 171 -12.37 7.35 -15.76
N GLY A 172 -12.04 6.40 -16.64
CA GLY A 172 -11.54 6.68 -17.99
C GLY A 172 -10.16 7.36 -18.00
N ILE A 173 -9.32 7.07 -17.01
CA ILE A 173 -7.96 7.62 -16.90
C ILE A 173 -6.95 6.63 -17.50
N ASP A 174 -6.13 7.12 -18.43
CA ASP A 174 -5.05 6.34 -19.01
C ASP A 174 -3.94 6.08 -17.96
N ALA A 175 -3.62 4.79 -17.76
CA ALA A 175 -2.57 4.34 -16.86
C ALA A 175 -1.75 3.18 -17.47
N PRO A 176 -1.12 3.40 -18.63
CA PRO A 176 -0.48 2.34 -19.41
C PRO A 176 0.56 1.51 -18.65
N ARG A 177 1.37 2.12 -17.77
CA ARG A 177 2.41 1.38 -17.01
C ARG A 177 1.75 0.48 -15.97
N THR A 178 0.76 1.02 -15.27
CA THR A 178 -0.03 0.31 -14.29
C THR A 178 -0.76 -0.88 -14.92
N HIS A 179 -1.34 -0.69 -16.11
CA HIS A 179 -1.96 -1.77 -16.89
C HIS A 179 -0.95 -2.84 -17.32
N ALA A 180 0.23 -2.45 -17.79
CA ALA A 180 1.27 -3.37 -18.23
C ALA A 180 1.77 -4.25 -17.07
N VAL A 181 2.14 -3.64 -15.94
CA VAL A 181 2.62 -4.38 -14.75
C VAL A 181 1.50 -5.27 -14.20
N ALA A 182 0.26 -4.80 -14.16
CA ALA A 182 -0.88 -5.63 -13.77
C ALA A 182 -1.06 -6.86 -14.68
N ALA A 183 -0.89 -6.71 -15.99
CA ALA A 183 -0.97 -7.83 -16.93
C ALA A 183 0.10 -8.89 -16.66
N LEU A 184 1.36 -8.47 -16.41
CA LEU A 184 2.45 -9.38 -16.05
C LEU A 184 2.17 -10.11 -14.72
N MET A 185 1.64 -9.40 -13.73
CA MET A 185 1.25 -10.01 -12.45
C MET A 185 0.19 -11.09 -12.60
N ARG A 186 -0.80 -10.91 -13.49
CA ARG A 186 -1.80 -11.96 -13.77
C ARG A 186 -1.16 -13.24 -14.26
N ILE A 187 -0.17 -13.15 -15.16
CA ILE A 187 0.57 -14.32 -15.66
C ILE A 187 1.38 -14.96 -14.54
N LYS A 188 2.13 -14.17 -13.75
CA LYS A 188 2.92 -14.69 -12.62
C LYS A 188 2.06 -15.49 -11.64
N ILE A 189 0.89 -14.97 -11.28
CA ILE A 189 -0.04 -15.65 -10.36
C ILE A 189 -0.62 -16.92 -10.99
N ALA A 190 -0.96 -16.89 -12.28
CA ALA A 190 -1.46 -18.08 -12.97
C ALA A 190 -0.41 -19.20 -13.06
N MET A 191 0.86 -18.84 -13.25
CA MET A 191 1.98 -19.80 -13.27
C MET A 191 2.19 -20.44 -11.90
N ALA A 192 2.06 -19.68 -10.81
CA ALA A 192 2.19 -20.21 -9.45
C ALA A 192 1.08 -21.21 -9.05
N LYS A 193 -0.09 -21.16 -9.72
CA LYS A 193 -1.22 -22.07 -9.46
C LYS A 193 -1.15 -23.40 -10.20
N LYS A 194 -0.30 -23.53 -11.23
CA LYS A 194 -0.13 -24.81 -11.92
C LYS A 194 0.90 -25.65 -11.14
N PRO A 195 0.53 -26.84 -10.63
CA PRO A 195 1.55 -27.79 -10.21
C PRO A 195 2.38 -28.18 -11.45
N ALA A 196 3.69 -28.31 -11.24
CA ALA A 196 4.61 -28.89 -12.22
C ALA A 196 4.25 -30.36 -12.52
#